data_AF-A0A8C4Z226-F1
#
_entry.id   AF-A0A8C4Z226-F1
#
_cell.length_a   1.000
_cell.length_b   1.000
_cell.length_c   1.000
_cell.angle_alpha   90.00
_cell.angle_beta   90.00
_cell.angle_gamma   90.00
#
_symmetry.space_group_name_H-M   'P 1'
#
loop_
_entity.id
_entity.type
_entity.pdbx_description
1 polymer ?
#
loop_
_entity_poly.entity_id
_entity_poly.type
_entity_poly.pdbx_seq_one_letter_code
_entity_poly.pdbx_strand_id
1 'polypeptide(L)'
;MSLNRIINSKSFDIGKSLLAFNLRYNGKFVPHPPQYRCFRTQARSLAYAKDLFLGQINKAEVFPYPEIGNEELEELNQFVAPVEKFFNENVDSKKIDEDAKIPSETLDGLKELGLFGMQVPEEYGKLGGLGLSNTMYARLGEITALDGSIAVTLAAHQAIGLKGILIAGTDAQKEKYLPKLASGEHVAAFCLTEPGSGSDAASVTTRATLSEDGTHYLLNGSKMWISNGCFADIMTVFAKTEVVDQEGVKKDKMTAFLVERAFGGITSGLAEDKMGIRGSNTCEVVYDNVPVPLENVIGEVGGGFKVAMNILNSGRFSMGSSGAGMMKKLIEMTAEYATTRKQFNKKLSEFGMIQEKFALMATNAFVMESMAYLTAGMMDRPGVPDCSLEAAIVKRTIQMDYSISLCSPQGGETRP
;
A
#
# COMPACT_ATOMS: atom_id res chain seq x y z
N MET A 1 64.17 15.23 -24.65
CA MET A 1 64.34 13.77 -24.84
C MET A 1 62.98 13.22 -25.28
N SER A 2 62.69 13.30 -26.58
CA SER A 2 62.79 12.24 -27.60
C SER A 2 61.45 11.47 -27.71
N LEU A 3 60.56 11.85 -28.64
CA LEU A 3 60.42 11.36 -30.06
C LEU A 3 59.82 9.94 -30.05
N ASN A 4 58.78 9.51 -30.80
CA ASN A 4 58.08 9.97 -32.01
C ASN A 4 56.75 9.15 -32.14
N ARG A 5 55.58 9.65 -32.57
CA ARG A 5 55.13 10.03 -33.95
C ARG A 5 54.88 8.77 -34.83
N ILE A 6 53.71 8.46 -35.41
CA ILE A 6 53.08 9.00 -36.67
C ILE A 6 51.91 8.02 -37.04
N ILE A 7 50.62 8.41 -37.16
CA ILE A 7 49.84 8.97 -38.32
C ILE A 7 48.98 7.95 -39.12
N ASN A 8 47.68 8.30 -39.19
CA ASN A 8 46.66 8.26 -40.27
C ASN A 8 46.15 6.98 -41.00
N SER A 9 44.81 6.89 -40.93
CA SER A 9 43.81 7.07 -42.02
C SER A 9 43.06 5.88 -42.62
N LYS A 10 41.72 6.00 -42.47
CA LYS A 10 40.62 5.88 -43.46
C LYS A 10 40.38 4.56 -44.23
N SER A 11 39.26 3.92 -43.84
CA SER A 11 38.00 3.75 -44.60
C SER A 11 37.91 2.87 -45.86
N PHE A 12 36.69 2.31 -46.02
CA PHE A 12 36.02 1.69 -47.18
C PHE A 12 36.47 0.27 -47.59
N ASP A 13 35.66 -0.64 -48.15
CA ASP A 13 34.23 -0.97 -48.31
C ASP A 13 34.21 -2.11 -49.38
N ILE A 14 33.04 -2.68 -49.70
CA ILE A 14 32.76 -3.53 -50.90
C ILE A 14 33.11 -5.03 -50.70
N GLY A 15 32.26 -6.01 -51.02
CA GLY A 15 30.98 -5.97 -51.71
C GLY A 15 30.36 -7.36 -51.91
N LYS A 16 29.07 -7.30 -52.24
CA LYS A 16 28.16 -8.38 -52.58
C LYS A 16 28.59 -9.18 -53.82
N SER A 17 28.20 -10.46 -53.88
CA SER A 17 27.50 -10.98 -55.08
C SER A 17 26.70 -12.24 -54.72
N LEU A 18 25.44 -12.19 -55.13
CA LEU A 18 24.50 -13.30 -55.24
C LEU A 18 24.87 -14.21 -56.40
N LEU A 19 24.44 -15.48 -56.35
CA LEU A 19 23.78 -16.13 -57.49
C LEU A 19 23.04 -17.38 -57.00
N ALA A 20 21.73 -17.39 -57.26
CA ALA A 20 20.80 -18.47 -57.01
C ALA A 20 20.75 -19.44 -58.20
N PHE A 21 20.51 -20.73 -57.94
CA PHE A 21 19.98 -21.67 -58.92
C PHE A 21 19.00 -22.63 -58.23
N ASN A 22 17.78 -22.68 -58.76
CA ASN A 22 16.72 -23.62 -58.39
C ASN A 22 16.87 -24.93 -59.17
N LEU A 23 16.56 -26.07 -58.57
CA LEU A 23 15.98 -27.24 -59.24
C LEU A 23 15.25 -28.16 -58.23
N ARG A 24 14.16 -28.76 -58.70
CA ARG A 24 13.06 -29.40 -57.94
C ARG A 24 13.20 -30.94 -57.83
N TYR A 25 12.62 -31.47 -56.73
CA TYR A 25 11.91 -32.76 -56.52
C TYR A 25 12.63 -34.11 -56.74
N ASN A 26 12.80 -34.92 -55.67
CA ASN A 26 11.86 -36.00 -55.25
C ASN A 26 12.52 -36.94 -54.21
N GLY A 27 11.75 -37.37 -53.18
CA GLY A 27 11.97 -38.68 -52.55
C GLY A 27 12.52 -38.76 -51.12
N LYS A 28 11.60 -38.72 -50.14
CA LYS A 28 11.58 -39.45 -48.84
C LYS A 28 12.66 -39.17 -47.76
N PHE A 29 12.22 -38.36 -46.79
CA PHE A 29 12.50 -38.36 -45.34
C PHE A 29 12.70 -39.79 -44.77
N VAL A 30 13.56 -40.06 -43.75
CA VAL A 30 13.60 -39.47 -42.39
C VAL A 30 15.03 -39.59 -41.81
N PRO A 31 15.58 -38.54 -41.17
CA PRO A 31 16.02 -38.72 -39.78
C PRO A 31 15.56 -37.56 -38.87
N HIS A 32 15.14 -37.94 -37.66
CA HIS A 32 14.84 -37.18 -36.44
C HIS A 32 14.63 -35.65 -36.54
N PRO A 33 13.48 -35.10 -36.08
CA PRO A 33 13.43 -33.67 -35.83
C PRO A 33 14.44 -33.34 -34.71
N PRO A 34 15.25 -32.28 -34.85
CA PRO A 34 16.03 -31.78 -33.73
C PRO A 34 15.04 -31.44 -32.62
N GLN A 35 15.38 -31.83 -31.38
CA GLN A 35 14.68 -31.37 -30.20
C GLN A 35 14.57 -29.85 -30.30
N TYR A 36 13.38 -29.34 -30.57
CA TYR A 36 13.07 -27.95 -30.29
C TYR A 36 13.30 -27.80 -28.80
N ARG A 37 14.42 -27.18 -28.43
CA ARG A 37 14.59 -26.60 -27.11
C ARG A 37 13.46 -25.60 -26.97
N CYS A 38 12.36 -26.04 -26.36
CA CYS A 38 11.34 -25.15 -25.87
C CYS A 38 12.02 -24.37 -24.76
N PHE A 39 12.56 -23.21 -25.11
CA PHE A 39 12.76 -22.15 -24.15
C PHE A 39 11.36 -21.79 -23.65
N ARG A 40 10.91 -22.46 -22.59
CA ARG A 40 9.87 -21.91 -21.72
C ARG A 40 10.49 -20.72 -21.02
N THR A 41 10.49 -19.57 -21.68
CA THR A 41 10.45 -18.28 -20.99
C THR A 41 9.02 -18.11 -20.49
N GLN A 42 8.67 -18.80 -19.41
CA GLN A 42 7.60 -18.32 -18.54
C GLN A 42 8.31 -17.76 -17.31
N ALA A 43 8.36 -16.43 -17.24
CA ALA A 43 8.60 -15.76 -15.99
C ALA A 43 7.64 -16.37 -14.96
N ARG A 44 8.17 -16.99 -13.90
CA ARG A 44 7.35 -17.44 -12.77
C ARG A 44 6.77 -16.18 -12.14
N SER A 45 5.59 -15.79 -12.59
CA SER A 45 4.76 -14.79 -11.95
C SER A 45 4.27 -15.44 -10.66
N LEU A 46 4.87 -15.05 -9.54
CA LEU A 46 4.69 -15.71 -8.25
C LEU A 46 3.30 -15.37 -7.70
N ALA A 47 2.33 -16.26 -7.93
CA ALA A 47 0.96 -16.16 -7.41
C ALA A 47 0.50 -17.53 -6.89
N TYR A 48 0.85 -17.84 -5.64
CA TYR A 48 0.53 -19.13 -5.02
C TYR A 48 -0.98 -19.40 -5.00
N ALA A 49 -1.76 -18.40 -4.58
CA ALA A 49 -3.21 -18.52 -4.51
C ALA A 49 -3.86 -18.74 -5.89
N LYS A 50 -3.30 -18.15 -6.97
CA LYS A 50 -3.80 -18.37 -8.33
C LYS A 50 -3.53 -19.80 -8.80
N ASP A 51 -2.35 -20.34 -8.50
CA ASP A 51 -1.98 -21.72 -8.84
C ASP A 51 -2.92 -22.74 -8.19
N LEU A 52 -3.42 -22.48 -6.97
CA LEU A 52 -4.39 -23.36 -6.31
C LEU A 52 -5.68 -23.55 -7.12
N PHE A 53 -6.19 -22.50 -7.78
CA PHE A 53 -7.37 -22.60 -8.66
C PHE A 53 -7.12 -23.42 -9.92
N LEU A 54 -5.85 -23.59 -10.30
CA LEU A 54 -5.42 -24.43 -11.41
C LEU A 54 -5.07 -25.87 -10.96
N GLY A 55 -5.30 -26.20 -9.68
CA GLY A 55 -4.90 -27.48 -9.10
C GLY A 55 -3.39 -27.66 -8.97
N GLN A 56 -2.62 -26.57 -9.07
CA GLN A 56 -1.17 -26.56 -8.91
C GLN A 56 -0.82 -26.10 -7.50
N ILE A 57 0.14 -26.78 -6.87
CA ILE A 57 0.63 -26.40 -5.53
C ILE A 57 2.11 -26.04 -5.67
N ASN A 58 2.39 -24.76 -5.87
CA ASN A 58 3.75 -24.26 -5.88
C ASN A 58 4.26 -24.06 -4.43
N LYS A 59 4.61 -25.18 -3.79
CA LYS A 59 5.03 -25.19 -2.37
C LYS A 59 6.22 -24.27 -2.10
N ALA A 60 7.12 -24.08 -3.07
CA ALA A 60 8.32 -23.25 -2.92
C ALA A 60 7.99 -21.77 -2.66
N GLU A 61 6.78 -21.31 -3.00
CA GLU A 61 6.39 -19.92 -2.76
C GLU A 61 6.00 -19.66 -1.31
N VAL A 62 5.54 -20.68 -0.58
CA VAL A 62 4.99 -20.56 0.78
C VAL A 62 5.84 -21.30 1.81
N PHE A 63 6.56 -22.34 1.38
CA PHE A 63 7.33 -23.23 2.24
C PHE A 63 8.80 -23.28 1.81
N PRO A 64 9.76 -23.14 2.75
CA PRO A 64 9.56 -22.83 4.16
C PRO A 64 8.92 -21.45 4.36
N TYR A 65 8.30 -21.24 5.53
CA TYR A 65 7.71 -19.95 5.87
C TYR A 65 8.80 -18.87 5.77
N PRO A 66 8.53 -17.72 5.15
CA PRO A 66 9.54 -16.69 4.96
C PRO A 66 10.00 -16.14 6.31
N GLU A 67 11.31 -16.09 6.50
CA GLU A 67 11.97 -15.53 7.68
C GLU A 67 12.89 -14.38 7.23
N ILE A 68 13.00 -13.35 8.06
CA ILE A 68 13.96 -12.25 7.86
C ILE A 68 15.33 -12.64 8.39
N GLY A 69 16.38 -12.00 7.87
CA GLY A 69 17.75 -12.21 8.35
C GLY A 69 17.97 -11.66 9.76
N ASN A 70 19.00 -12.16 10.46
CA ASN A 70 19.34 -11.67 11.80
C ASN A 70 19.67 -10.17 11.82
N GLU A 71 20.35 -9.66 10.79
CA GLU A 71 20.69 -8.24 10.67
C GLU A 71 19.42 -7.37 10.55
N GLU A 72 18.48 -7.76 9.69
CA GLU A 72 17.17 -7.08 9.53
C GLU A 72 16.34 -7.16 10.82
N LEU A 73 16.43 -8.26 11.56
CA LEU A 73 15.76 -8.41 12.86
C LEU A 73 16.36 -7.47 13.92
N GLU A 74 17.68 -7.36 13.98
CA GLU A 74 18.37 -6.43 14.89
C GLU A 74 18.00 -4.97 14.59
N GLU A 75 17.98 -4.61 13.31
CA GLU A 75 17.53 -3.30 12.84
C GLU A 75 16.06 -3.03 13.21
N LEU A 76 15.16 -3.98 12.94
CA LEU A 76 13.75 -3.88 13.29
C LEU A 76 13.54 -3.62 14.79
N ASN A 77 14.29 -4.32 15.65
CA ASN A 77 14.18 -4.17 17.10
C ASN A 77 14.58 -2.76 17.58
N GLN A 78 15.45 -2.05 16.85
CA GLN A 78 15.81 -0.66 17.17
C GLN A 78 14.64 0.30 16.95
N PHE A 79 13.75 0.00 16.00
CA PHE A 79 12.53 0.78 15.75
C PHE A 79 11.36 0.37 16.66
N VAL A 80 11.22 -0.92 16.94
CA VAL A 80 10.11 -1.46 17.73
C VAL A 80 10.07 -0.88 19.15
N ALA A 81 11.19 -0.89 19.87
CA ALA A 81 11.19 -0.51 21.28
C ALA A 81 10.81 0.97 21.54
N PRO A 82 11.34 1.96 20.79
CA PRO A 82 10.90 3.35 20.91
C PRO A 82 9.42 3.55 20.56
N VAL A 83 8.92 2.87 19.52
CA VAL A 83 7.52 2.98 19.09
C VAL A 83 6.59 2.37 20.13
N GLU A 84 6.89 1.17 20.65
CA GLU A 84 6.12 0.56 21.74
C GLU A 84 6.10 1.44 22.99
N LYS A 85 7.24 2.02 23.35
CA LYS A 85 7.32 2.95 24.48
C LYS A 85 6.41 4.16 24.27
N PHE A 86 6.46 4.79 23.11
CA PHE A 86 5.62 5.95 22.79
C PHE A 86 4.13 5.61 22.84
N PHE A 87 3.71 4.48 22.27
CA PHE A 87 2.31 4.05 22.31
C PHE A 87 1.83 3.69 23.72
N ASN A 88 2.71 3.22 24.60
CA ASN A 88 2.35 2.89 25.98
C ASN A 88 2.36 4.11 26.93
N GLU A 89 3.27 5.08 26.72
CA GLU A 89 3.48 6.18 27.65
C GLU A 89 2.85 7.51 27.18
N ASN A 90 2.75 7.75 25.88
CA ASN A 90 2.41 9.07 25.32
C ASN A 90 1.08 9.10 24.55
N VAL A 91 0.58 7.96 24.07
CA VAL A 91 -0.68 7.89 23.31
C VAL A 91 -1.86 7.68 24.26
N ASP A 92 -2.76 8.65 24.32
CA ASP A 92 -4.04 8.53 25.02
C ASP A 92 -5.18 8.28 24.01
N SER A 93 -5.40 7.01 23.68
CA SER A 93 -6.45 6.59 22.72
C SER A 93 -7.86 6.97 23.14
N LYS A 94 -8.12 7.04 24.45
CA LYS A 94 -9.45 7.42 24.95
C LYS A 94 -9.69 8.90 24.66
N LYS A 95 -8.73 9.75 24.98
CA LYS A 95 -8.81 11.19 24.69
C LYS A 95 -8.91 11.46 23.19
N ILE A 96 -8.16 10.74 22.36
CA ILE A 96 -8.24 10.84 20.89
C ILE A 96 -9.65 10.57 20.37
N ASP A 97 -10.34 9.56 20.93
CA ASP A 97 -11.72 9.23 20.54
C ASP A 97 -12.75 10.24 21.06
N GLU A 98 -12.63 10.67 22.31
CA GLU A 98 -13.53 11.66 22.94
C GLU A 98 -13.43 13.03 22.27
N ASP A 99 -12.21 13.50 21.99
CA ASP A 99 -11.94 14.79 21.34
C ASP A 99 -12.13 14.73 19.81
N ALA A 100 -12.34 13.54 19.24
CA ALA A 100 -12.41 13.29 17.80
C ALA A 100 -11.24 13.92 17.01
N LYS A 101 -10.05 13.95 17.62
CA LYS A 101 -8.84 14.53 17.03
C LYS A 101 -7.59 13.91 17.64
N ILE A 102 -6.57 13.66 16.81
CA ILE A 102 -5.23 13.33 17.30
C ILE A 102 -4.54 14.63 17.77
N PRO A 103 -4.09 14.72 19.04
CA PRO A 103 -3.34 15.87 19.54
C PRO A 103 -2.09 16.17 18.69
N SER A 104 -1.74 17.45 18.57
CA SER A 104 -0.55 17.86 17.81
C SER A 104 0.73 17.27 18.40
N GLU A 105 0.83 17.21 19.73
CA GLU A 105 1.96 16.57 20.44
C GLU A 105 2.13 15.09 20.06
N THR A 106 1.01 14.36 19.89
CA THR A 106 1.05 12.97 19.44
C THR A 106 1.49 12.89 17.98
N LEU A 107 0.94 13.74 17.09
CA LEU A 107 1.35 13.79 15.69
C LEU A 107 2.84 14.11 15.53
N ASP A 108 3.36 15.06 16.29
CA ASP A 108 4.76 15.46 16.24
C ASP A 108 5.66 14.32 16.75
N GLY A 109 5.29 13.62 17.82
CA GLY A 109 6.00 12.41 18.26
C GLY A 109 6.02 11.30 17.19
N LEU A 110 4.91 11.09 16.46
CA LEU A 110 4.88 10.14 15.35
C LEU A 110 5.83 10.56 14.20
N LYS A 111 5.98 11.86 13.93
CA LYS A 111 6.93 12.39 12.94
C LYS A 111 8.37 12.23 13.40
N GLU A 112 8.67 12.52 14.66
CA GLU A 112 10.00 12.35 15.26
C GLU A 112 10.47 10.89 15.24
N LEU A 113 9.54 9.94 15.38
CA LEU A 113 9.79 8.50 15.24
C LEU A 113 9.93 8.02 13.78
N GLY A 114 9.76 8.91 12.79
CA GLY A 114 9.85 8.57 11.37
C GLY A 114 8.66 7.77 10.81
N LEU A 115 7.54 7.69 11.53
CA LEU A 115 6.41 6.83 11.18
C LEU A 115 5.62 7.30 9.95
N PHE A 116 5.85 8.53 9.48
CA PHE A 116 5.31 9.02 8.21
C PHE A 116 6.11 8.51 6.99
N GLY A 117 7.37 8.12 7.18
CA GLY A 117 8.29 7.72 6.13
C GLY A 117 8.72 6.25 6.15
N MET A 118 7.96 5.34 6.76
CA MET A 118 8.43 3.97 7.03
C MET A 118 8.96 3.24 5.78
N GLN A 119 8.22 3.29 4.66
CA GLN A 119 8.62 2.62 3.41
C GLN A 119 9.23 3.57 2.38
N VAL A 120 9.53 4.81 2.75
CA VAL A 120 10.22 5.75 1.84
C VAL A 120 11.69 5.36 1.83
N PRO A 121 12.33 5.20 0.66
CA PRO A 121 13.76 4.88 0.59
C PRO A 121 14.61 5.93 1.31
N GLU A 122 15.68 5.48 1.97
CA GLU A 122 16.56 6.34 2.77
C GLU A 122 17.14 7.50 1.96
N GLU A 123 17.47 7.27 0.68
CA GLU A 123 18.05 8.26 -0.24
C GLU A 123 17.17 9.50 -0.44
N TYR A 124 15.85 9.36 -0.24
CA TYR A 124 14.90 10.46 -0.37
C TYR A 124 14.59 11.15 0.96
N GLY A 125 15.13 10.69 2.09
CA GLY A 125 14.91 11.31 3.39
C GLY A 125 16.05 12.24 3.78
N LYS A 126 15.85 13.57 3.75
CA LYS A 126 16.79 14.49 4.44
C LYS A 126 16.71 14.40 5.97
N LEU A 127 15.61 13.84 6.48
CA LEU A 127 15.40 13.40 7.88
C LEU A 127 15.11 11.89 7.98
N GLY A 128 15.42 11.12 6.91
CA GLY A 128 15.28 9.66 6.86
C GLY A 128 13.88 9.15 6.53
N GLY A 129 13.64 8.76 5.27
CA GLY A 129 12.73 7.64 5.04
C GLY A 129 13.39 6.41 5.66
N LEU A 130 12.63 5.54 6.32
CA LEU A 130 13.20 4.43 7.08
C LEU A 130 13.58 3.23 6.20
N GLY A 131 13.25 3.25 4.90
CA GLY A 131 13.62 2.17 3.98
C GLY A 131 13.05 0.79 4.33
N LEU A 132 12.04 0.71 5.21
CA LEU A 132 11.60 -0.56 5.78
C LEU A 132 11.01 -1.49 4.72
N SER A 133 11.35 -2.77 4.84
CA SER A 133 10.69 -3.87 4.11
C SER A 133 9.21 -3.95 4.45
N ASN A 134 8.42 -4.65 3.63
CA ASN A 134 7.01 -4.90 3.94
C ASN A 134 6.86 -5.67 5.24
N THR A 135 7.78 -6.59 5.55
CA THR A 135 7.80 -7.35 6.81
C THR A 135 8.06 -6.46 8.01
N MET A 136 9.06 -5.58 7.95
CA MET A 136 9.32 -4.58 9.01
C MET A 136 8.14 -3.60 9.18
N TYR A 137 7.56 -3.15 8.06
CA TYR A 137 6.36 -2.32 8.07
C TYR A 137 5.17 -3.04 8.72
N ALA A 138 4.99 -4.33 8.46
CA ALA A 138 3.94 -5.13 9.10
C ALA A 138 4.09 -5.17 10.62
N ARG A 139 5.32 -5.34 11.13
CA ARG A 139 5.63 -5.37 12.57
C ARG A 139 5.35 -4.06 13.27
N LEU A 140 5.71 -2.92 12.66
CA LEU A 140 5.34 -1.60 13.19
C LEU A 140 3.82 -1.35 13.07
N GLY A 141 3.18 -1.91 12.05
CA GLY A 141 1.73 -1.91 11.86
C GLY A 141 0.95 -2.55 13.01
N GLU A 142 1.50 -3.55 13.70
CA GLU A 142 0.89 -4.16 14.90
C GLU A 142 0.85 -3.20 16.08
N ILE A 143 1.90 -2.38 16.25
CA ILE A 143 2.01 -1.45 17.37
C ILE A 143 1.17 -0.21 17.09
N THR A 144 1.29 0.34 15.89
CA THR A 144 0.54 1.55 15.50
C THR A 144 -0.97 1.33 15.50
N ALA A 145 -1.42 0.09 15.27
CA ALA A 145 -2.82 -0.31 15.34
C ALA A 145 -3.42 -0.34 16.76
N LEU A 146 -2.60 -0.20 17.80
CA LEU A 146 -3.12 -0.07 19.17
C LEU A 146 -4.03 1.17 19.31
N ASP A 147 -3.84 2.19 18.47
CA ASP A 147 -4.80 3.26 18.24
C ASP A 147 -5.30 3.26 16.79
N GLY A 148 -6.59 2.97 16.62
CA GLY A 148 -7.19 2.89 15.28
C GLY A 148 -7.20 4.22 14.51
N SER A 149 -7.24 5.37 15.21
CA SER A 149 -7.23 6.68 14.56
C SER A 149 -5.84 6.99 14.00
N ILE A 150 -4.80 6.75 14.79
CA ILE A 150 -3.39 6.90 14.37
C ILE A 150 -3.09 5.95 13.22
N ALA A 151 -3.47 4.67 13.33
CA ALA A 151 -3.23 3.67 12.30
C ALA A 151 -3.83 4.08 10.95
N VAL A 152 -5.08 4.56 10.93
CA VAL A 152 -5.73 5.02 9.70
C VAL A 152 -5.06 6.28 9.15
N THR A 153 -4.69 7.25 10.00
CA THR A 153 -4.00 8.47 9.55
C THR A 153 -2.65 8.16 8.92
N LEU A 154 -1.84 7.29 9.52
CA LEU A 154 -0.56 6.85 8.99
C LEU A 154 -0.73 6.02 7.70
N ALA A 155 -1.68 5.07 7.67
CA ALA A 155 -1.95 4.26 6.49
C ALA A 155 -2.47 5.10 5.32
N ALA A 156 -3.36 6.05 5.56
CA ALA A 156 -3.87 6.98 4.55
C ALA A 156 -2.73 7.81 3.94
N HIS A 157 -1.77 8.24 4.76
CA HIS A 157 -0.59 8.95 4.30
C HIS A 157 0.34 8.06 3.46
N GLN A 158 0.77 6.92 3.99
CA GLN A 158 1.89 6.17 3.39
C GLN A 158 1.50 4.94 2.57
N ALA A 159 0.52 4.17 3.03
CA ALA A 159 0.10 2.94 2.36
C ALA A 159 -0.64 3.24 1.06
N ILE A 160 -1.32 4.39 0.98
CA ILE A 160 -2.09 4.81 -0.21
C ILE A 160 -1.78 6.22 -0.70
N GLY A 161 -1.61 7.21 0.17
CA GLY A 161 -1.47 8.62 -0.21
C GLY A 161 -0.23 8.91 -1.05
N LEU A 162 0.96 8.63 -0.53
CA LEU A 162 2.23 8.80 -1.25
C LEU A 162 2.64 7.58 -2.08
N LYS A 163 1.95 6.43 -1.91
CA LYS A 163 2.33 5.17 -2.55
C LYS A 163 2.37 5.26 -4.07
N GLY A 164 1.52 6.08 -4.68
CA GLY A 164 1.56 6.34 -6.13
C GLY A 164 2.90 6.87 -6.62
N ILE A 165 3.53 7.75 -5.83
CA ILE A 165 4.87 8.30 -6.11
C ILE A 165 5.93 7.20 -6.04
N LEU A 166 5.86 6.33 -5.03
CA LEU A 166 6.81 5.23 -4.87
C LEU A 166 6.77 4.25 -6.05
N ILE A 167 5.57 3.86 -6.49
CA ILE A 167 5.41 2.79 -7.49
C ILE A 167 5.42 3.26 -8.94
N ALA A 168 5.00 4.50 -9.21
CA ALA A 168 4.77 5.01 -10.56
C ALA A 168 5.23 6.46 -10.75
N GLY A 169 5.87 7.06 -9.75
CA GLY A 169 6.43 8.40 -9.84
C GLY A 169 7.73 8.42 -10.64
N THR A 170 7.96 9.53 -11.35
CA THR A 170 9.25 9.82 -11.98
C THR A 170 10.30 10.20 -10.93
N ASP A 171 11.59 10.14 -11.29
CA ASP A 171 12.67 10.51 -10.37
C ASP A 171 12.52 11.96 -9.89
N ALA A 172 12.12 12.88 -10.77
CA ALA A 172 11.84 14.27 -10.42
C ALA A 172 10.67 14.41 -9.42
N GLN A 173 9.62 13.61 -9.56
CA GLN A 173 8.52 13.59 -8.58
C GLN A 173 9.00 13.02 -7.23
N LYS A 174 9.76 11.93 -7.26
CA LYS A 174 10.29 11.31 -6.03
C LYS A 174 11.18 12.29 -5.26
N GLU A 175 12.14 12.91 -5.94
CA GLU A 175 13.05 13.91 -5.34
C GLU A 175 12.31 15.13 -4.79
N LYS A 176 11.26 15.59 -5.49
CA LYS A 176 10.49 16.77 -5.07
C LYS A 176 9.63 16.50 -3.83
N TYR A 177 8.92 15.37 -3.78
CA TYR A 177 7.84 15.16 -2.82
C TYR A 177 8.20 14.23 -1.66
N LEU A 178 8.94 13.14 -1.90
CA LEU A 178 9.21 12.13 -0.87
C LEU A 178 9.94 12.67 0.37
N PRO A 179 10.90 13.61 0.29
CA PRO A 179 11.59 14.10 1.49
C PRO A 179 10.67 14.74 2.52
N LYS A 180 9.71 15.56 2.07
CA LYS A 180 8.76 16.26 2.95
C LYS A 180 7.63 15.36 3.43
N LEU A 181 7.28 14.35 2.62
CA LEU A 181 6.31 13.34 2.99
C LEU A 181 6.90 12.42 4.07
N ALA A 182 8.14 11.97 3.91
CA ALA A 182 8.81 11.10 4.87
C ALA A 182 8.97 11.72 6.26
N SER A 183 9.28 13.03 6.32
CA SER A 183 9.37 13.76 7.59
C SER A 183 8.00 14.09 8.22
N GLY A 184 6.91 13.92 7.47
CA GLY A 184 5.58 14.39 7.85
C GLY A 184 5.44 15.93 7.91
N GLU A 185 6.38 16.68 7.31
CA GLU A 185 6.20 18.12 7.05
C GLU A 185 4.98 18.34 6.16
N HIS A 186 4.86 17.50 5.12
CA HIS A 186 3.67 17.42 4.29
C HIS A 186 2.91 16.13 4.60
N VAL A 187 1.59 16.22 4.69
CA VAL A 187 0.72 15.04 4.81
C VAL A 187 0.09 14.71 3.46
N ALA A 188 -0.14 13.41 3.24
CA ALA A 188 -0.70 12.89 2.01
C ALA A 188 -2.11 12.34 2.23
N ALA A 189 -2.94 12.47 1.20
CA ALA A 189 -4.25 11.85 1.11
C ALA A 189 -4.44 11.11 -0.23
N PHE A 190 -5.29 10.10 -0.22
CA PHE A 190 -5.66 9.32 -1.41
C PHE A 190 -7.11 9.64 -1.79
N CYS A 191 -7.31 10.19 -2.98
CA CYS A 191 -8.54 10.84 -3.40
C CYS A 191 -9.18 10.10 -4.59
N LEU A 192 -9.88 9.01 -4.30
CA LEU A 192 -10.54 8.15 -5.30
C LEU A 192 -12.07 8.21 -5.21
N THR A 193 -12.61 7.88 -4.03
CA THR A 193 -14.05 7.71 -3.78
C THR A 193 -14.84 8.99 -4.03
N GLU A 194 -16.03 8.83 -4.59
CA GLU A 194 -17.00 9.89 -4.88
C GLU A 194 -18.38 9.49 -4.35
N PRO A 195 -19.33 10.44 -4.18
CA PRO A 195 -20.69 10.12 -3.74
C PRO A 195 -21.38 9.02 -4.58
N GLY A 196 -21.10 8.98 -5.89
CA GLY A 196 -21.64 7.99 -6.82
C GLY A 196 -20.73 6.78 -7.11
N SER A 197 -19.49 6.77 -6.59
CA SER A 197 -18.47 5.78 -6.96
C SER A 197 -17.63 5.36 -5.76
N GLY A 198 -17.94 4.18 -5.22
CA GLY A 198 -17.18 3.51 -4.17
C GLY A 198 -16.49 2.25 -4.70
N SER A 199 -17.17 1.10 -4.60
CA SER A 199 -16.64 -0.18 -5.10
C SER A 199 -16.40 -0.20 -6.61
N ASP A 200 -17.26 0.48 -7.38
CA ASP A 200 -17.05 0.73 -8.80
C ASP A 200 -16.16 1.98 -9.00
N ALA A 201 -14.86 1.81 -8.74
CA ALA A 201 -13.89 2.90 -8.84
C ALA A 201 -13.72 3.44 -10.28
N ALA A 202 -14.15 2.70 -11.31
CA ALA A 202 -14.03 3.13 -12.70
C ALA A 202 -15.08 4.18 -13.10
N SER A 203 -16.19 4.28 -12.35
CA SER A 203 -17.29 5.19 -12.67
C SER A 203 -17.11 6.62 -12.18
N VAL A 204 -15.96 6.97 -11.58
CA VAL A 204 -15.65 8.34 -11.12
C VAL A 204 -16.00 9.40 -12.16
N THR A 205 -16.44 10.54 -11.67
CA THR A 205 -16.98 11.66 -12.45
C THR A 205 -16.12 12.92 -12.38
N THR A 206 -15.24 13.03 -11.37
CA THR A 206 -14.21 14.08 -11.32
C THR A 206 -13.45 14.11 -12.63
N ARG A 207 -13.27 15.29 -13.21
CA ARG A 207 -12.71 15.49 -14.55
C ARG A 207 -11.48 16.39 -14.51
N ALA A 208 -10.47 16.01 -15.28
CA ALA A 208 -9.30 16.82 -15.56
C ALA A 208 -9.30 17.15 -17.07
N THR A 209 -9.51 18.42 -17.39
CA THR A 209 -9.56 18.93 -18.78
C THR A 209 -8.25 19.63 -19.09
N LEU A 210 -7.60 19.28 -20.21
CA LEU A 210 -6.38 19.97 -20.63
C LEU A 210 -6.69 21.46 -20.91
N SER A 211 -5.86 22.36 -20.42
CA SER A 211 -5.98 23.80 -20.67
C SER A 211 -5.83 24.13 -22.16
N GLU A 212 -6.39 25.26 -22.59
CA GLU A 212 -6.36 25.67 -24.01
C GLU A 212 -4.93 25.85 -24.55
N ASP A 213 -4.00 26.28 -23.70
CA ASP A 213 -2.57 26.42 -24.00
C ASP A 213 -1.79 25.10 -23.89
N GLY A 214 -2.42 24.03 -23.41
CA GLY A 214 -1.83 22.71 -23.27
C GLY A 214 -0.77 22.59 -22.18
N THR A 215 -0.72 23.51 -21.21
CA THR A 215 0.34 23.55 -20.18
C THR A 215 -0.02 22.86 -18.87
N HIS A 216 -1.31 22.68 -18.58
CA HIS A 216 -1.80 22.07 -17.34
C HIS A 216 -3.18 21.44 -17.54
N TYR A 217 -3.65 20.70 -16.55
CA TYR A 217 -5.04 20.25 -16.45
C TYR A 217 -5.82 21.14 -15.50
N LEU A 218 -7.08 21.42 -15.82
CA LEU A 218 -8.06 22.01 -14.92
C LEU A 218 -8.89 20.87 -14.31
N LEU A 219 -8.65 20.61 -13.02
CA LEU A 219 -9.31 19.55 -12.26
C LEU A 219 -10.58 20.09 -11.60
N ASN A 220 -11.70 19.41 -11.84
CA ASN A 220 -13.03 19.76 -11.33
C ASN A 220 -13.78 18.52 -10.82
N GLY A 221 -14.35 18.61 -9.63
CA GLY A 221 -15.18 17.57 -9.03
C GLY A 221 -15.12 17.56 -7.51
N SER A 222 -15.66 16.52 -6.89
CA SER A 222 -15.50 16.31 -5.45
C SER A 222 -15.21 14.85 -5.12
N LYS A 223 -14.55 14.67 -4.00
CA LYS A 223 -14.12 13.39 -3.45
C LYS A 223 -14.66 13.24 -2.05
N MET A 224 -15.18 12.06 -1.72
CA MET A 224 -15.91 11.82 -0.48
C MET A 224 -15.16 10.83 0.41
N TRP A 225 -15.27 11.06 1.72
CA TRP A 225 -14.62 10.24 2.77
C TRP A 225 -13.10 10.15 2.63
N ILE A 226 -12.47 11.28 2.37
CA ILE A 226 -11.02 11.35 2.18
C ILE A 226 -10.33 11.43 3.54
N SER A 227 -9.65 10.36 3.91
CA SER A 227 -8.78 10.33 5.08
C SER A 227 -7.66 11.35 4.95
N ASN A 228 -7.39 12.10 6.01
CA ASN A 228 -6.48 13.28 6.04
C ASN A 228 -6.91 14.45 5.13
N GLY A 229 -8.09 14.38 4.51
CA GLY A 229 -8.53 15.34 3.48
C GLY A 229 -8.67 16.79 3.96
N CYS A 230 -8.78 17.06 5.27
CA CYS A 230 -8.83 18.43 5.79
C CYS A 230 -7.47 19.12 5.83
N PHE A 231 -6.38 18.37 5.95
CA PHE A 231 -5.06 18.94 6.23
C PHE A 231 -3.94 18.38 5.34
N ALA A 232 -4.22 17.42 4.47
CA ALA A 232 -3.22 16.94 3.52
C ALA A 232 -2.77 18.06 2.57
N ASP A 233 -1.45 18.20 2.44
CA ASP A 233 -0.78 19.12 1.53
C ASP A 233 -0.66 18.53 0.13
N ILE A 234 -0.48 17.21 0.05
CA ILE A 234 -0.30 16.46 -1.20
C ILE A 234 -1.43 15.44 -1.34
N MET A 235 -2.04 15.36 -2.51
CA MET A 235 -3.15 14.45 -2.77
C MET A 235 -2.88 13.64 -4.01
N THR A 236 -3.00 12.31 -3.92
CA THR A 236 -3.08 11.46 -5.11
C THR A 236 -4.54 11.43 -5.56
N VAL A 237 -4.87 12.18 -6.61
CA VAL A 237 -6.25 12.37 -7.10
C VAL A 237 -6.49 11.59 -8.39
N PHE A 238 -7.63 10.90 -8.46
CA PHE A 238 -8.04 10.17 -9.66
C PHE A 238 -9.18 10.89 -10.35
N ALA A 239 -8.99 11.20 -11.63
CA ALA A 239 -9.97 11.92 -12.43
C ALA A 239 -10.03 11.38 -13.87
N LYS A 240 -11.16 11.55 -14.55
CA LYS A 240 -11.31 11.26 -15.97
C LYS A 240 -10.63 12.32 -16.81
N THR A 241 -9.83 11.86 -17.76
CA THR A 241 -9.21 12.66 -18.82
C THR A 241 -9.65 12.11 -20.17
N GLU A 242 -9.86 13.00 -21.14
CA GLU A 242 -10.05 12.59 -22.52
C GLU A 242 -8.73 12.06 -23.09
N VAL A 243 -8.75 10.85 -23.63
CA VAL A 243 -7.59 10.21 -24.28
C VAL A 243 -7.99 9.82 -25.70
N VAL A 244 -7.12 10.14 -26.65
CA VAL A 244 -7.27 9.71 -28.04
C VAL A 244 -6.61 8.35 -28.20
N ASP A 245 -7.37 7.33 -28.61
CA ASP A 245 -6.80 6.01 -28.88
C ASP A 245 -6.09 5.94 -30.25
N GLN A 246 -5.50 4.78 -30.56
CA GLN A 246 -4.75 4.56 -31.80
C GLN A 246 -5.63 4.70 -33.06
N GLU A 247 -6.94 4.60 -32.91
CA GLU A 247 -7.94 4.72 -33.98
C GLU A 247 -8.44 6.17 -34.11
N GLY A 248 -7.92 7.11 -33.31
CA GLY A 248 -8.32 8.51 -33.29
C GLY A 248 -9.61 8.78 -32.50
N VAL A 249 -10.14 7.78 -31.79
CA VAL A 249 -11.39 7.90 -31.04
C VAL A 249 -11.11 8.45 -29.64
N LYS A 250 -11.82 9.53 -29.29
CA LYS A 250 -11.78 10.14 -27.96
C LYS A 250 -12.54 9.25 -26.96
N LYS A 251 -11.86 8.87 -25.88
CA LYS A 251 -12.42 8.07 -24.79
C LYS A 251 -12.01 8.66 -23.46
N ASP A 252 -12.96 8.70 -22.52
CA ASP A 252 -12.64 9.04 -21.14
C ASP A 252 -11.92 7.86 -20.47
N LYS A 253 -10.74 8.13 -19.93
CA LYS A 253 -9.99 7.18 -19.09
C LYS A 253 -9.58 7.85 -17.80
N MET A 254 -9.40 7.06 -16.75
CA MET A 254 -8.93 7.58 -15.47
C MET A 254 -7.43 7.84 -15.51
N THR A 255 -7.01 8.99 -15.00
CA THR A 255 -5.61 9.40 -14.82
C THR A 255 -5.38 9.70 -13.33
N ALA A 256 -4.18 9.37 -12.85
CA ALA A 256 -3.75 9.70 -11.50
C ALA A 256 -2.91 10.97 -11.52
N PHE A 257 -3.17 11.86 -10.58
CA PHE A 257 -2.52 13.16 -10.46
C PHE A 257 -1.97 13.35 -9.06
N LEU A 258 -0.81 14.00 -8.98
CA LEU A 258 -0.31 14.56 -7.74
C LEU A 258 -0.78 16.01 -7.62
N VAL A 259 -1.64 16.30 -6.67
CA VAL A 259 -2.26 17.62 -6.51
C VAL A 259 -1.76 18.24 -5.21
N GLU A 260 -1.10 19.38 -5.32
CA GLU A 260 -0.72 20.16 -4.15
C GLU A 260 -1.90 21.03 -3.72
N ARG A 261 -2.22 21.05 -2.42
CA ARG A 261 -3.24 21.97 -1.88
C ARG A 261 -2.94 23.43 -2.24
N ALA A 262 -1.65 23.75 -2.32
CA ALA A 262 -1.14 25.07 -2.67
C ALA A 262 -1.46 25.53 -4.11
N PHE A 263 -1.89 24.64 -5.01
CA PHE A 263 -2.30 25.03 -6.37
C PHE A 263 -3.57 25.90 -6.39
N GLY A 264 -4.30 25.99 -5.28
CA GLY A 264 -5.53 26.77 -5.19
C GLY A 264 -6.73 26.04 -5.80
N GLY A 265 -7.93 26.56 -5.58
CA GLY A 265 -9.18 25.92 -6.03
C GLY A 265 -9.58 24.65 -5.26
N ILE A 266 -8.93 24.37 -4.12
CA ILE A 266 -9.19 23.18 -3.30
C ILE A 266 -9.83 23.62 -1.98
N THR A 267 -10.99 23.04 -1.67
CA THR A 267 -11.67 23.23 -0.38
C THR A 267 -11.97 21.89 0.25
N SER A 268 -12.03 21.85 1.58
CA SER A 268 -12.37 20.65 2.34
C SER A 268 -13.63 20.92 3.16
N GLY A 269 -14.52 19.94 3.22
CA GLY A 269 -15.68 19.98 4.10
C GLY A 269 -15.29 19.87 5.57
N LEU A 270 -16.29 19.94 6.45
CA LEU A 270 -16.10 19.62 7.87
C LEU A 270 -15.71 18.15 8.04
N ALA A 271 -15.03 17.84 9.14
CA ALA A 271 -14.76 16.47 9.50
C ALA A 271 -16.07 15.70 9.74
N GLU A 272 -16.21 14.54 9.12
CA GLU A 272 -17.39 13.68 9.27
C GLU A 272 -17.53 13.15 10.70
N ASP A 273 -18.75 13.11 11.24
CA ASP A 273 -19.02 12.40 12.50
C ASP A 273 -19.20 10.90 12.22
N LYS A 274 -18.42 10.07 12.92
CA LYS A 274 -18.21 8.65 12.60
C LYS A 274 -18.32 7.80 13.87
N MET A 275 -18.72 6.54 13.70
CA MET A 275 -18.91 5.58 14.79
C MET A 275 -17.64 5.30 15.61
N GLY A 276 -16.48 5.27 14.97
CA GLY A 276 -15.18 4.96 15.58
C GLY A 276 -14.06 5.58 14.75
N ILE A 277 -12.80 5.28 15.11
CA ILE A 277 -11.60 5.93 14.54
C ILE A 277 -11.75 7.46 14.49
N ARG A 278 -12.39 8.03 15.52
CA ARG A 278 -12.92 9.40 15.51
C ARG A 278 -11.81 10.45 15.44
N GLY A 279 -10.63 10.11 15.96
CA GLY A 279 -9.44 10.96 15.84
C GLY A 279 -8.90 11.09 14.42
N SER A 280 -9.21 10.13 13.53
CA SER A 280 -8.79 10.18 12.15
C SER A 280 -9.67 11.13 11.35
N ASN A 281 -9.02 12.08 10.69
CA ASN A 281 -9.73 13.03 9.85
C ASN A 281 -10.35 12.33 8.63
N THR A 282 -11.58 12.69 8.31
CA THR A 282 -12.27 12.25 7.09
C THR A 282 -13.20 13.36 6.67
N CYS A 283 -13.14 13.79 5.42
CA CYS A 283 -14.01 14.86 4.91
C CYS A 283 -14.27 14.71 3.42
N GLU A 284 -15.17 15.54 2.89
CA GLU A 284 -15.23 15.84 1.46
C GLU A 284 -14.05 16.75 1.06
N VAL A 285 -13.53 16.57 -0.16
CA VAL A 285 -12.58 17.49 -0.80
C VAL A 285 -13.13 17.88 -2.16
N VAL A 286 -13.29 19.19 -2.39
CA VAL A 286 -13.82 19.76 -3.62
C VAL A 286 -12.69 20.44 -4.39
N TYR A 287 -12.67 20.19 -5.70
CA TYR A 287 -11.74 20.76 -6.66
C TYR A 287 -12.55 21.63 -7.63
N ASP A 288 -12.23 22.92 -7.66
CA ASP A 288 -12.83 23.91 -8.57
C ASP A 288 -11.70 24.55 -9.39
N ASN A 289 -11.63 24.15 -10.66
CA ASN A 289 -10.65 24.62 -11.65
C ASN A 289 -9.20 24.65 -11.13
N VAL A 290 -8.80 23.58 -10.44
CA VAL A 290 -7.46 23.46 -9.87
C VAL A 290 -6.45 23.27 -11.01
N PRO A 291 -5.44 24.14 -11.15
CA PRO A 291 -4.43 24.03 -12.20
C PRO A 291 -3.38 23.00 -11.79
N VAL A 292 -3.42 21.81 -12.40
CA VAL A 292 -2.49 20.72 -12.15
C VAL A 292 -1.48 20.62 -13.30
N PRO A 293 -0.18 20.86 -13.07
CA PRO A 293 0.84 20.79 -14.12
C PRO A 293 0.92 19.41 -14.79
N LEU A 294 1.37 19.34 -16.04
CA LEU A 294 1.47 18.06 -16.77
C LEU A 294 2.47 17.10 -16.10
N GLU A 295 3.55 17.63 -15.54
CA GLU A 295 4.56 16.86 -14.82
C GLU A 295 4.06 16.27 -13.51
N ASN A 296 2.86 16.63 -13.07
CA ASN A 296 2.20 16.07 -11.89
C ASN A 296 1.30 14.87 -12.21
N VAL A 297 1.22 14.42 -13.47
CA VAL A 297 0.61 13.13 -13.81
C VAL A 297 1.47 11.99 -13.27
N ILE A 298 0.84 11.03 -12.59
CA ILE A 298 1.51 9.84 -12.06
C ILE A 298 1.33 8.69 -13.04
N GLY A 299 2.44 8.13 -13.54
CA GLY A 299 2.42 7.13 -14.60
C GLY A 299 1.99 7.72 -15.94
N GLU A 300 1.02 7.08 -16.61
CA GLU A 300 0.57 7.48 -17.95
C GLU A 300 -0.83 8.09 -17.93
N VAL A 301 -1.09 9.04 -18.83
CA VAL A 301 -2.43 9.57 -19.08
C VAL A 301 -3.36 8.44 -19.52
N GLY A 302 -4.48 8.27 -18.83
CA GLY A 302 -5.42 7.17 -18.99
C GLY A 302 -5.03 5.86 -18.30
N GLY A 303 -3.87 5.80 -17.64
CA GLY A 303 -3.35 4.65 -16.90
C GLY A 303 -3.71 4.63 -15.40
N GLY A 304 -4.46 5.61 -14.92
CA GLY A 304 -4.74 5.84 -13.50
C GLY A 304 -5.48 4.70 -12.80
N PHE A 305 -6.31 3.92 -13.51
CA PHE A 305 -6.97 2.75 -12.93
C PHE A 305 -5.99 1.66 -12.50
N LYS A 306 -4.97 1.39 -13.32
CA LYS A 306 -3.91 0.45 -12.98
C LYS A 306 -3.12 0.94 -11.77
N VAL A 307 -2.81 2.23 -11.72
CA VAL A 307 -2.12 2.87 -10.58
C VAL A 307 -2.95 2.71 -9.30
N ALA A 308 -4.24 3.03 -9.32
CA ALA A 308 -5.13 2.86 -8.17
C ALA A 308 -5.15 1.42 -7.64
N MET A 309 -5.31 0.44 -8.53
CA MET A 309 -5.35 -0.97 -8.14
C MET A 309 -4.02 -1.46 -7.57
N ASN A 310 -2.88 -1.04 -8.15
CA ASN A 310 -1.56 -1.39 -7.63
C ASN A 310 -1.32 -0.78 -6.24
N ILE A 311 -1.70 0.48 -6.03
CA ILE A 311 -1.63 1.14 -4.71
C ILE A 311 -2.44 0.32 -3.69
N LEU A 312 -3.70 0.04 -3.97
CA LEU A 312 -4.59 -0.68 -3.05
C LEU A 312 -4.11 -2.10 -2.77
N ASN A 313 -3.57 -2.80 -3.77
CA ASN A 313 -3.02 -4.15 -3.57
C ASN A 313 -1.76 -4.10 -2.70
N SER A 314 -0.90 -3.09 -2.86
CA SER A 314 0.33 -2.97 -2.08
C SER A 314 0.10 -2.71 -0.59
N GLY A 315 -0.98 -2.02 -0.21
CA GLY A 315 -1.25 -1.71 1.20
C GLY A 315 -2.04 -2.78 1.97
N ARG A 316 -2.73 -3.69 1.28
CA ARG A 316 -3.72 -4.60 1.89
C ARG A 316 -3.16 -5.58 2.91
N PHE A 317 -1.92 -6.04 2.74
CA PHE A 317 -1.31 -7.00 3.67
C PHE A 317 -1.16 -6.38 5.07
N SER A 318 -0.84 -5.08 5.15
CA SER A 318 -0.61 -4.38 6.42
C SER A 318 -1.84 -4.26 7.29
N MET A 319 -3.04 -4.28 6.70
CA MET A 319 -4.27 -4.37 7.47
C MET A 319 -4.32 -5.65 8.30
N GLY A 320 -3.74 -6.75 7.80
CA GLY A 320 -3.69 -8.03 8.48
C GLY A 320 -2.82 -7.96 9.73
N SER A 321 -1.63 -7.38 9.63
CA SER A 321 -0.76 -7.23 10.80
C SER A 321 -1.38 -6.26 11.81
N SER A 322 -1.93 -5.12 11.38
CA SER A 322 -2.68 -4.23 12.26
C SER A 322 -3.84 -4.93 12.99
N GLY A 323 -4.63 -5.74 12.27
CA GLY A 323 -5.71 -6.52 12.86
C GLY A 323 -5.22 -7.55 13.88
N ALA A 324 -4.09 -8.21 13.60
CA ALA A 324 -3.48 -9.17 14.51
C ALA A 324 -2.96 -8.49 15.79
N GLY A 325 -2.29 -7.33 15.66
CA GLY A 325 -1.82 -6.54 16.80
C GLY A 325 -2.96 -6.13 17.74
N MET A 326 -4.05 -5.61 17.17
CA MET A 326 -5.26 -5.29 17.94
C MET A 326 -5.86 -6.52 18.62
N MET A 327 -5.94 -7.67 17.92
CA MET A 327 -6.48 -8.90 18.50
C MET A 327 -5.63 -9.42 19.65
N LYS A 328 -4.29 -9.35 19.55
CA LYS A 328 -3.37 -9.70 20.64
C LYS A 328 -3.62 -8.82 21.87
N LYS A 329 -3.79 -7.50 21.69
CA LYS A 329 -4.12 -6.59 22.80
C LYS A 329 -5.47 -6.90 23.44
N LEU A 330 -6.47 -7.21 22.63
CA LEU A 330 -7.79 -7.60 23.13
C LEU A 330 -7.73 -8.92 23.92
N ILE A 331 -6.94 -9.89 23.47
CA ILE A 331 -6.72 -11.15 24.19
C ILE A 331 -6.09 -10.87 25.56
N GLU A 332 -5.05 -10.03 25.62
CA GLU A 332 -4.39 -9.61 26.87
C GLU A 332 -5.40 -9.01 27.85
N MET A 333 -6.12 -7.96 27.45
CA MET A 333 -7.11 -7.27 28.29
C MET A 333 -8.23 -8.21 28.74
N THR A 334 -8.69 -9.10 27.86
CA THR A 334 -9.75 -10.05 28.17
C THR A 334 -9.25 -11.13 29.14
N ALA A 335 -7.99 -11.57 29.01
CA ALA A 335 -7.38 -12.56 29.90
C ALA A 335 -7.23 -12.03 31.33
N GLU A 336 -6.78 -10.78 31.48
CA GLU A 336 -6.74 -10.09 32.77
C GLU A 336 -8.13 -10.04 33.42
N TYR A 337 -9.16 -9.68 32.65
CA TYR A 337 -10.53 -9.67 33.15
C TYR A 337 -11.02 -11.06 33.56
N ALA A 338 -10.81 -12.06 32.70
CA ALA A 338 -11.30 -13.41 32.93
C ALA A 338 -10.66 -14.09 34.16
N THR A 339 -9.42 -13.73 34.48
CA THR A 339 -8.67 -14.28 35.62
C THR A 339 -8.91 -13.56 36.94
N THR A 340 -9.49 -12.35 36.90
CA THR A 340 -9.81 -11.53 38.08
C THR A 340 -11.29 -11.56 38.43
N ARG A 341 -12.18 -11.56 37.44
CA ARG A 341 -13.63 -11.60 37.62
C ARG A 341 -14.11 -12.95 38.13
N LYS A 342 -14.90 -12.94 39.21
CA LYS A 342 -15.55 -14.14 39.77
C LYS A 342 -17.06 -14.11 39.55
N GLN A 343 -17.62 -15.27 39.20
CA GLN A 343 -19.05 -15.51 39.15
C GLN A 343 -19.32 -16.98 39.49
N PHE A 344 -20.46 -17.29 40.11
CA PHE A 344 -20.75 -18.66 40.59
C PHE A 344 -19.61 -19.27 41.43
N ASN A 345 -18.97 -18.45 42.28
CA ASN A 345 -17.82 -18.82 43.13
C ASN A 345 -16.57 -19.33 42.40
N LYS A 346 -16.46 -19.11 41.08
CA LYS A 346 -15.27 -19.45 40.28
C LYS A 346 -14.81 -18.26 39.46
N LYS A 347 -13.54 -18.26 39.05
CA LYS A 347 -13.06 -17.27 38.08
C LYS A 347 -13.70 -17.53 36.72
N LEU A 348 -13.88 -16.49 35.91
CA LEU A 348 -14.44 -16.67 34.57
C LEU A 348 -13.57 -17.61 33.72
N SER A 349 -12.25 -17.59 33.89
CA SER A 349 -11.28 -18.46 33.23
C SER A 349 -11.50 -19.97 33.46
N GLU A 350 -12.27 -20.36 34.48
CA GLU A 350 -12.56 -21.76 34.79
C GLU A 350 -13.77 -22.32 34.02
N PHE A 351 -14.56 -21.48 33.34
CA PHE A 351 -15.71 -21.94 32.56
C PHE A 351 -15.29 -22.33 31.14
N GLY A 352 -15.69 -23.52 30.69
CA GLY A 352 -15.38 -24.03 29.34
C GLY A 352 -15.83 -23.09 28.22
N MET A 353 -16.98 -22.44 28.36
CA MET A 353 -17.45 -21.44 27.37
C MET A 353 -16.54 -20.23 27.23
N ILE A 354 -15.82 -19.85 28.29
CA ILE A 354 -14.84 -18.75 28.26
C ILE A 354 -13.53 -19.24 27.62
N GLN A 355 -13.09 -20.46 27.96
CA GLN A 355 -11.90 -21.08 27.37
C GLN A 355 -12.04 -21.26 25.85
N GLU A 356 -13.23 -21.67 25.37
CA GLU A 356 -13.53 -21.76 23.95
C GLU A 356 -13.38 -20.41 23.23
N LYS A 357 -13.86 -19.31 23.84
CA LYS A 357 -13.69 -17.96 23.29
C LYS A 357 -12.21 -17.58 23.17
N PHE A 358 -11.40 -17.87 24.20
CA PHE A 358 -9.95 -17.63 24.11
C PHE A 358 -9.28 -18.48 23.04
N ALA A 359 -9.67 -19.75 22.90
CA ALA A 359 -9.13 -20.61 21.84
C ALA A 359 -9.44 -20.05 20.44
N LEU A 360 -10.66 -19.56 20.21
CA LEU A 360 -11.07 -18.93 18.95
C LEU A 360 -10.31 -17.63 18.69
N MET A 361 -10.22 -16.73 19.68
CA MET A 361 -9.45 -15.49 19.55
C MET A 361 -7.98 -15.77 19.23
N ALA A 362 -7.34 -16.70 19.95
CA ALA A 362 -5.95 -17.06 19.73
C ALA A 362 -5.72 -17.68 18.34
N THR A 363 -6.61 -18.57 17.89
CA THR A 363 -6.55 -19.17 16.55
C THR A 363 -6.66 -18.12 15.46
N ASN A 364 -7.63 -17.20 15.59
CA ASN A 364 -7.84 -16.13 14.62
C ASN A 364 -6.65 -15.17 14.58
N ALA A 365 -6.09 -14.80 15.74
CA ALA A 365 -4.90 -13.96 15.81
C ALA A 365 -3.71 -14.63 15.11
N PHE A 366 -3.49 -15.91 15.38
CA PHE A 366 -2.40 -16.69 14.77
C PHE A 366 -2.54 -16.81 13.26
N VAL A 367 -3.75 -17.11 12.75
CA VAL A 367 -4.01 -17.19 11.31
C VAL A 367 -3.80 -15.84 10.65
N MET A 368 -4.32 -14.76 11.23
CA MET A 368 -4.23 -13.40 10.68
C MET A 368 -2.77 -12.91 10.61
N GLU A 369 -2.02 -13.10 11.69
CA GLU A 369 -0.59 -12.80 11.75
C GLU A 369 0.18 -13.60 10.70
N SER A 370 -0.01 -14.93 10.67
CA SER A 370 0.68 -15.82 9.73
C SER A 370 0.42 -15.42 8.27
N MET A 371 -0.81 -15.06 7.93
CA MET A 371 -1.15 -14.65 6.57
C MET A 371 -0.54 -13.28 6.21
N ALA A 372 -0.54 -12.32 7.15
CA ALA A 372 0.00 -10.99 6.94
C ALA A 372 1.52 -11.04 6.69
N TYR A 373 2.25 -11.74 7.56
CA TYR A 373 3.71 -11.88 7.45
C TYR A 373 4.13 -12.75 6.27
N LEU A 374 3.39 -13.83 5.97
CA LEU A 374 3.63 -14.60 4.75
C LEU A 374 3.51 -13.71 3.50
N THR A 375 2.44 -12.91 3.41
CA THR A 375 2.21 -12.03 2.26
C THR A 375 3.28 -10.93 2.19
N ALA A 376 3.66 -10.34 3.32
CA ALA A 376 4.74 -9.36 3.40
C ALA A 376 6.08 -9.94 2.92
N GLY A 377 6.46 -11.12 3.42
CA GLY A 377 7.69 -11.81 3.01
C GLY A 377 7.66 -12.25 1.54
N MET A 378 6.50 -12.55 0.96
CA MET A 378 6.36 -12.77 -0.48
C MET A 378 6.58 -11.47 -1.28
N MET A 379 6.10 -10.33 -0.76
CA MET A 379 6.26 -9.01 -1.37
C MET A 379 7.69 -8.47 -1.27
N ASP A 380 8.45 -8.87 -0.26
CA ASP A 380 9.85 -8.50 -0.06
C ASP A 380 10.82 -9.25 -1.00
N ARG A 381 10.33 -10.27 -1.72
CA ARG A 381 11.16 -10.98 -2.70
C ARG A 381 11.53 -10.09 -3.88
N PRO A 382 12.73 -10.27 -4.47
CA PRO A 382 13.14 -9.54 -5.65
C PRO A 382 12.14 -9.67 -6.81
N GLY A 383 11.85 -8.54 -7.47
CA GLY A 383 10.95 -8.47 -8.61
C GLY A 383 9.60 -7.82 -8.27
N VAL A 384 8.59 -8.11 -9.10
CA VAL A 384 7.22 -7.63 -8.88
C VAL A 384 6.32 -8.86 -8.64
N PRO A 385 6.32 -9.41 -7.42
CA PRO A 385 5.52 -10.59 -7.10
C PRO A 385 4.03 -10.26 -7.19
N ASP A 386 3.23 -11.22 -7.65
CA ASP A 386 1.78 -11.05 -7.80
C ASP A 386 1.06 -11.63 -6.59
N CYS A 387 1.06 -10.86 -5.50
CA CYS A 387 0.40 -11.21 -4.25
C CYS A 387 -1.04 -10.65 -4.16
N SER A 388 -1.67 -10.36 -5.30
CA SER A 388 -2.97 -9.67 -5.34
C SER A 388 -4.10 -10.47 -4.68
N LEU A 389 -4.09 -11.80 -4.83
CA LEU A 389 -5.07 -12.68 -4.19
C LEU A 389 -4.73 -12.89 -2.72
N GLU A 390 -3.48 -13.15 -2.39
CA GLU A 390 -2.99 -13.34 -1.02
C GLU A 390 -3.35 -12.13 -0.14
N ALA A 391 -3.04 -10.92 -0.62
CA ALA A 391 -3.38 -9.68 0.07
C ALA A 391 -4.92 -9.47 0.20
N ALA A 392 -5.71 -9.91 -0.78
CA ALA A 392 -7.16 -9.87 -0.69
C ALA A 392 -7.72 -10.88 0.34
N ILE A 393 -7.14 -12.08 0.43
CA ILE A 393 -7.52 -13.08 1.43
C ILE A 393 -7.18 -12.55 2.83
N VAL A 394 -5.99 -11.99 3.04
CA VAL A 394 -5.60 -11.32 4.30
C VAL A 394 -6.65 -10.28 4.70
N LYS A 395 -6.97 -9.34 3.80
CA LYS A 395 -7.94 -8.28 4.08
C LYS A 395 -9.31 -8.85 4.46
N ARG A 396 -9.74 -9.91 3.79
CA ARG A 396 -11.06 -10.54 4.00
C ARG A 396 -11.14 -11.24 5.35
N THR A 397 -10.08 -11.92 5.80
CA THR A 397 -10.03 -12.61 7.10
C THR A 397 -10.31 -11.64 8.25
N ILE A 398 -9.69 -10.45 8.23
CA ILE A 398 -9.91 -9.40 9.24
C ILE A 398 -11.40 -9.07 9.38
N GLN A 399 -12.08 -8.86 8.25
CA GLN A 399 -13.47 -8.38 8.27
C GLN A 399 -14.46 -9.41 8.82
N MET A 400 -14.13 -10.70 8.74
CA MET A 400 -14.98 -11.77 9.29
C MET A 400 -14.84 -11.90 10.81
N ASP A 401 -13.63 -11.71 11.34
CA ASP A 401 -13.33 -12.04 12.75
C ASP A 401 -13.64 -10.92 13.75
N TYR A 402 -13.60 -9.64 13.32
CA TYR A 402 -14.01 -8.51 14.18
C TYR A 402 -15.47 -8.63 14.65
N SER A 403 -16.32 -9.28 13.85
CA SER A 403 -17.74 -9.46 14.16
C SER A 403 -18.00 -10.50 15.25
N ILE A 404 -17.06 -11.41 15.51
CA ILE A 404 -17.27 -12.60 16.36
C ILE A 404 -16.66 -12.43 17.75
N SER A 405 -15.58 -11.65 17.90
CA SER A 405 -14.79 -11.65 19.14
C SER A 405 -15.14 -10.55 20.15
N LEU A 406 -15.74 -9.43 19.74
CA LEU A 406 -15.71 -8.19 20.54
C LEU A 406 -16.78 -8.04 21.64
N CYS A 407 -17.88 -8.80 21.62
CA CYS A 407 -19.07 -8.42 22.42
C CYS A 407 -19.53 -9.40 23.51
N SER A 408 -18.74 -10.42 23.90
CA SER A 408 -19.30 -11.50 24.74
C SER A 408 -18.65 -11.74 26.12
N PRO A 409 -17.33 -11.56 26.36
CA PRO A 409 -16.76 -11.92 27.66
C PRO A 409 -17.07 -10.94 28.80
N GLN A 410 -17.22 -9.65 28.50
CA GLN A 410 -17.35 -8.58 29.52
C GLN A 410 -18.78 -8.41 30.07
N GLY A 411 -19.81 -8.90 29.37
CA GLY A 411 -21.20 -8.65 29.75
C GLY A 411 -21.58 -7.16 29.69
N GLY A 412 -22.71 -6.79 30.31
CA GLY A 412 -23.14 -5.39 30.44
C GLY A 412 -22.43 -4.69 31.60
N GLU A 413 -21.20 -4.23 31.39
CA GLU A 413 -20.56 -3.32 32.34
C GLU A 413 -21.16 -1.92 32.20
N THR A 414 -22.05 -1.57 33.13
CA THR A 414 -22.28 -0.17 33.47
C THR A 414 -21.14 0.23 34.41
N ARG A 415 -20.19 1.04 33.92
CA ARG A 415 -19.22 1.68 34.81
C ARG A 415 -19.96 2.75 35.63
N PRO A 416 -19.59 2.96 36.91
CA PRO A 416 -20.21 3.94 37.81
C PRO A 416 -20.05 5.38 37.32
#